data_AF-A0A6L2QA66-F1
#
_entry.id   AF-A0A6L2QA66-F1
#
_cell.length_a   1.000
_cell.length_b   1.000
_cell.length_c   1.000
_cell.angle_alpha   90.00
_cell.angle_beta   90.00
_cell.angle_gamma   90.00
#
_symmetry.space_group_name_H-M   'P 1'
#
loop_
_entity.id
_entity.type
_entity.pdbx_description
1 polymer ?
#
loop_
_entity_poly.entity_id
_entity_poly.type
_entity_poly.pdbx_seq_one_letter_code
_entity_poly.pdbx_strand_id
1 'polypeptide(L)'
;MIKEATFWGNDYVLSGSDCGHVFIWNRYSGQLVMLLEADRHVVNCLQPHPVLPLLATSGIDYDVKLWAPLLDEPSFDSDLANALTQRNEVMLEETKDTITVPASFMIRMLACLNQIRRGKTNTL
;
A
#
# COMPACT_ATOMS: atom_id res chain seq x y z
N MET A 1 1.02 -1.63 -4.10
CA MET A 1 -0.34 -2.18 -4.38
C MET A 1 -1.35 -1.37 -3.58
N ILE A 2 -2.58 -1.23 -4.09
CA ILE A 2 -3.69 -0.63 -3.33
C ILE A 2 -4.37 -1.74 -2.51
N LYS A 3 -4.70 -1.45 -1.25
CA LYS A 3 -5.42 -2.39 -0.35
C LYS A 3 -6.90 -2.09 -0.25
N GLU A 4 -7.23 -0.82 -0.07
CA GLU A 4 -8.59 -0.34 0.01
C GLU A 4 -8.73 0.97 -0.76
N ALA A 5 -9.91 1.18 -1.34
CA ALA A 5 -10.34 2.47 -1.83
C ALA A 5 -11.78 2.74 -1.40
N THR A 6 -12.07 3.96 -0.97
CA THR A 6 -13.40 4.35 -0.48
C THR A 6 -13.73 5.80 -0.83
N PHE A 7 -15.02 6.12 -0.94
CA PHE A 7 -15.45 7.49 -1.18
C PHE A 7 -15.43 8.29 0.12
N TRP A 8 -15.03 9.57 0.04
CA TRP A 8 -15.13 10.51 1.14
C TRP A 8 -15.97 11.71 0.73
N GLY A 9 -17.19 11.78 1.27
CA GLY A 9 -18.19 12.72 0.82
C GLY A 9 -18.52 12.50 -0.66
N ASN A 10 -18.85 13.58 -1.37
CA ASN A 10 -19.20 13.51 -2.79
C ASN A 10 -18.01 13.77 -3.72
N ASP A 11 -16.96 14.40 -3.20
CA ASP A 11 -15.93 15.06 -4.01
C ASP A 11 -14.60 14.31 -4.04
N TYR A 12 -14.38 13.34 -3.14
CA TYR A 12 -13.09 12.69 -2.98
C TYR A 12 -13.16 11.16 -2.96
N VAL A 13 -12.05 10.55 -3.37
CA VAL A 13 -11.75 9.13 -3.22
C VAL A 13 -10.48 8.98 -2.40
N LEU A 14 -10.48 8.06 -1.43
CA LEU A 14 -9.32 7.71 -0.62
C LEU A 14 -8.80 6.36 -1.06
N SER A 15 -7.49 6.15 -1.02
CA SER A 15 -6.88 4.84 -1.25
C SER A 15 -5.68 4.59 -0.33
N GLY A 16 -5.64 3.41 0.28
CA GLY A 16 -4.56 2.94 1.15
C GLY A 16 -3.57 2.08 0.37
N SER A 17 -2.27 2.28 0.61
CA SER A 17 -1.19 1.66 -0.16
C SER A 17 -0.24 0.82 0.69
N ASP A 18 0.41 -0.15 0.04
CA ASP A 18 1.59 -0.91 0.53
C ASP A 18 2.85 -0.07 0.77
N CYS A 19 2.79 1.24 0.48
CA CYS A 19 3.87 2.16 0.82
C CYS A 19 3.63 2.91 2.12
N GLY A 20 2.59 2.55 2.89
CA GLY A 20 2.27 3.17 4.19
C GLY A 20 1.49 4.48 4.08
N HIS A 21 1.11 4.89 2.87
CA HIS A 21 0.45 6.16 2.62
C HIS A 21 -1.02 6.01 2.24
N VAL A 22 -1.80 7.02 2.60
CA VAL A 22 -3.14 7.28 2.07
C VAL A 22 -3.05 8.35 1.01
N PHE A 23 -3.62 8.07 -0.15
CA PHE A 23 -3.75 9.00 -1.26
C PHE A 23 -5.19 9.49 -1.32
N ILE A 24 -5.37 10.80 -1.46
CA ILE A 24 -6.69 11.44 -1.54
C ILE A 24 -6.80 12.11 -2.91
N TRP A 25 -7.79 11.66 -3.66
CA TRP A 25 -8.00 12.03 -5.04
C TRP A 25 -9.25 12.89 -5.17
N ASN A 26 -9.18 13.96 -5.96
CA ASN A 26 -10.38 14.63 -6.42
C ASN A 26 -11.13 13.68 -7.37
N ARG A 27 -12.38 13.36 -7.04
CA ARG A 27 -13.19 12.37 -7.77
C ARG A 27 -13.42 12.76 -9.23
N TYR A 28 -13.57 14.05 -9.52
CA TYR A 28 -13.97 14.53 -10.83
C TYR A 28 -12.77 14.74 -11.76
N SER A 29 -11.69 15.34 -11.25
CA SER A 29 -10.48 15.58 -12.04
C SER A 29 -9.51 14.40 -12.04
N GLY A 30 -9.63 13.47 -11.09
CA GLY A 30 -8.68 12.38 -10.88
C GLY A 30 -7.33 12.83 -10.34
N GLN A 31 -7.18 14.11 -9.99
CA GLN A 31 -5.92 14.64 -9.46
C GLN A 31 -5.71 14.23 -8.01
N LEU A 32 -4.45 13.91 -7.68
CA LEU A 32 -4.03 13.73 -6.30
C LEU A 32 -4.00 15.10 -5.60
N VAL A 33 -4.74 15.24 -4.51
CA VAL A 33 -4.91 16.52 -3.80
C VAL A 33 -4.39 16.50 -2.37
N MET A 34 -4.18 15.32 -1.79
CA MET A 34 -3.57 15.17 -0.47
C MET A 34 -2.92 13.79 -0.33
N LEU A 35 -1.86 13.76 0.49
CA LEU A 35 -1.10 12.57 0.81
C LEU A 35 -0.86 12.54 2.33
N LEU A 36 -1.12 11.39 2.95
CA LEU A 36 -0.94 11.18 4.39
C LEU A 36 -0.06 9.95 4.64
N GLU A 37 0.99 10.08 5.45
CA GLU A 37 1.79 8.94 5.92
C GLU A 37 1.11 8.30 7.14
N ALA A 38 0.40 7.20 6.93
CA ALA A 38 -0.51 6.64 7.94
C ALA A 38 -0.03 5.35 8.61
N ASP A 39 0.90 4.63 7.99
CA ASP A 39 1.50 3.43 8.56
C ASP A 39 2.93 3.32 8.05
N ARG A 40 3.81 2.61 8.77
CA ARG A 40 5.20 2.43 8.33
C ARG A 40 5.31 1.53 7.10
N HIS A 41 4.32 0.69 6.88
CA HIS A 41 4.36 -0.34 5.86
C HIS A 41 3.12 -0.33 4.98
N VAL A 42 1.95 -0.63 5.53
CA VAL A 42 0.76 -0.87 4.70
C VAL A 42 -0.44 -0.25 5.37
N VAL A 43 -1.23 0.53 4.62
CA VAL A 43 -2.55 0.98 5.07
C VAL A 43 -3.60 0.02 4.52
N ASN A 44 -4.21 -0.76 5.41
CA ASN A 44 -5.19 -1.78 5.03
C ASN A 44 -6.63 -1.28 5.11
N CYS A 45 -6.91 -0.36 6.05
CA CYS A 45 -8.24 0.10 6.36
C CYS A 45 -8.36 1.63 6.28
N LEU A 46 -9.43 2.12 5.67
CA LEU A 46 -9.83 3.51 5.52
C LEU A 46 -11.30 3.66 5.91
N GLN A 47 -11.57 4.37 6.99
CA GLN A 47 -12.93 4.60 7.49
C GLN A 47 -13.18 6.11 7.65
N PRO A 48 -13.60 6.79 6.56
CA PRO A 48 -14.02 8.18 6.65
C PRO A 48 -15.28 8.28 7.52
N HIS A 49 -15.33 9.29 8.38
CA HIS A 49 -16.52 9.57 9.16
C HIS A 49 -17.67 10.01 8.22
N PRO A 50 -18.92 9.58 8.42
CA PRO A 50 -20.01 9.77 7.46
C PRO A 50 -20.42 11.23 7.20
N VAL A 51 -20.09 12.14 8.14
CA VAL A 51 -20.51 13.56 8.08
C VAL A 51 -19.34 14.53 8.33
N LEU A 52 -18.63 14.36 9.45
CA LEU A 52 -17.47 15.18 9.80
C LEU A 52 -16.25 14.93 8.89
N PRO A 53 -15.36 15.94 8.73
CA PRO A 53 -14.11 15.79 7.99
C PRO A 53 -13.06 15.05 8.85
N LEU A 54 -13.41 13.84 9.29
CA LEU A 54 -12.54 12.96 10.07
C LEU A 54 -12.31 11.66 9.29
N LEU A 55 -11.11 11.10 9.44
CA LEU A 55 -10.73 9.82 8.86
C LEU A 55 -10.07 8.96 9.93
N ALA A 56 -10.47 7.69 10.01
CA ALA A 56 -9.75 6.67 10.76
C ALA A 56 -9.01 5.74 9.79
N THR A 57 -7.76 5.42 10.10
CA THR A 57 -6.91 4.54 9.29
C THR A 57 -6.26 3.50 10.17
N SER A 58 -6.10 2.28 9.66
CA SER A 58 -5.27 1.26 10.30
C SER A 58 -4.50 0.44 9.27
N GLY A 59 -3.32 -0.02 9.68
CA GLY A 59 -2.41 -0.75 8.81
C GLY A 59 -2.01 -2.10 9.36
N ILE A 60 -0.71 -2.39 9.37
CA ILE A 60 -0.15 -3.57 10.03
C ILE A 60 0.46 -3.23 11.40
N ASP A 61 0.65 -1.94 11.67
CA ASP A 61 1.06 -1.48 13.00
C ASP A 61 -0.03 -1.77 14.05
N TYR A 62 0.33 -1.68 15.33
CA TYR A 62 -0.56 -1.99 16.46
C TYR A 62 -1.45 -0.82 16.89
N ASP A 63 -1.64 0.18 16.03
CA ASP A 63 -2.40 1.39 16.32
C ASP A 63 -3.46 1.70 15.26
N VAL A 64 -4.38 2.60 15.65
CA VAL A 64 -5.34 3.24 14.75
C VAL A 64 -5.04 4.73 14.79
N LYS A 65 -4.93 5.35 13.61
CA LYS A 65 -4.65 6.78 13.50
C LYS A 65 -5.93 7.53 13.10
N LEU A 66 -6.16 8.65 13.75
CA LEU A 66 -7.27 9.55 13.49
C LEU A 66 -6.74 10.85 12.89
N TRP A 67 -7.41 11.30 11.82
CA TRP A 67 -7.03 12.48 11.06
C TRP A 67 -8.14 13.51 11.14
N ALA A 68 -7.75 14.77 11.32
CA ALA A 68 -8.64 15.92 11.29
C ALA A 68 -7.91 17.07 10.59
N PRO A 69 -8.63 17.97 9.90
CA PRO A 69 -8.04 19.21 9.39
C PRO A 69 -7.64 20.09 10.58
N LEU A 70 -6.35 20.43 10.65
CA LEU A 70 -5.79 21.31 11.70
C LEU A 70 -5.28 22.64 11.15
N LEU A 71 -5.04 22.72 9.83
CA LEU A 71 -4.57 23.93 9.18
C LEU A 71 -5.76 24.77 8.74
N ASP A 72 -5.64 26.09 8.90
CA ASP A 72 -6.64 27.05 8.42
C ASP A 72 -6.68 27.10 6.89
N GLU A 73 -5.52 26.90 6.25
CA GLU A 73 -5.36 26.91 4.80
C GLU A 73 -4.89 25.55 4.28
N PRO A 74 -5.38 25.12 3.09
CA PRO A 74 -4.96 23.85 2.50
C PRO A 74 -3.49 23.91 2.05
N SER A 75 -2.76 22.83 2.35
CA SER A 75 -1.37 22.65 1.92
C SER A 75 -1.21 21.27 1.30
N PHE A 76 -0.51 21.19 0.17
CA PHE A 76 -0.20 19.94 -0.51
C PHE A 76 1.23 20.00 -1.06
N ASP A 77 2.07 19.05 -0.64
CA ASP A 77 3.43 18.90 -1.14
C ASP A 77 3.42 18.06 -2.43
N SER A 78 3.40 18.77 -3.57
CA SER A 78 3.40 18.13 -4.89
C SER A 78 4.69 17.38 -5.20
N ASP A 79 5.83 17.84 -4.68
CA ASP A 79 7.13 17.25 -4.99
C ASP A 79 7.28 15.91 -4.28
N LEU A 80 6.88 15.83 -3.00
CA LEU A 80 6.79 14.59 -2.26
C LEU A 80 5.81 13.60 -2.92
N ALA A 81 4.64 14.09 -3.32
CA ALA A 81 3.63 13.27 -3.97
C ALA A 81 4.12 12.67 -5.30
N ASN A 82 4.80 13.46 -6.12
CA ASN A 82 5.40 13.02 -7.38
C ASN A 82 6.51 11.99 -7.14
N ALA A 83 7.41 12.25 -6.19
CA ALA A 83 8.50 11.34 -5.84
C ALA A 83 7.96 9.97 -5.36
N LEU A 84 6.92 9.97 -4.53
CA LEU A 84 6.29 8.73 -4.05
C LEU A 84 5.52 8.00 -5.15
N THR A 85 4.86 8.72 -6.04
CA THR A 85 4.16 8.13 -7.19
C THR A 85 5.17 7.43 -8.12
N GLN A 86 6.28 8.11 -8.43
CA GLN A 86 7.35 7.53 -9.24
C GLN A 86 7.97 6.30 -8.57
N ARG A 87 8.24 6.35 -7.26
CA ARG A 87 8.74 5.20 -6.50
C ARG A 87 7.77 4.01 -6.58
N ASN A 88 6.46 4.27 -6.41
CA ASN A 88 5.45 3.21 -6.46
C ASN A 88 5.32 2.60 -7.86
N GLU A 89 5.50 3.38 -8.92
CA GLU A 89 5.53 2.89 -10.30
C GLU A 89 6.72 1.95 -10.54
N VAL A 90 7.93 2.33 -10.09
CA VAL A 90 9.12 1.46 -10.17
C VAL A 90 8.89 0.16 -9.41
N MET A 91 8.39 0.24 -8.18
CA MET A 91 8.10 -0.96 -7.38
C MET A 91 7.05 -1.87 -8.04
N LEU A 92 6.06 -1.29 -8.72
CA LEU A 92 5.04 -2.07 -9.43
C LEU A 92 5.65 -2.85 -10.59
N GLU A 93 6.54 -2.24 -11.37
CA GLU A 93 7.20 -2.92 -12.49
C GLU A 93 8.16 -4.01 -11.99
N GLU A 94 8.92 -3.74 -10.91
CA GLU A 94 9.82 -4.74 -10.30
C GLU A 94 9.07 -5.95 -9.73
N THR A 95 7.85 -5.76 -9.23
CA THR A 95 7.06 -6.82 -8.58
C THR A 95 6.05 -7.49 -9.51
N LYS A 96 5.98 -7.08 -10.78
CA LYS A 96 5.00 -7.56 -11.77
C LYS A 96 4.99 -9.07 -11.96
N ASP A 97 6.15 -9.72 -11.89
CA ASP A 97 6.30 -11.17 -12.03
C ASP A 97 6.41 -11.90 -10.68
N THR A 98 6.22 -11.18 -9.56
CA THR A 98 6.29 -11.75 -8.22
C THR A 98 4.96 -12.41 -7.83
N ILE A 99 5.02 -13.65 -7.35
CA ILE A 99 3.85 -14.38 -6.85
C ILE A 99 4.07 -14.73 -5.38
N THR A 100 3.10 -14.39 -4.54
CA THR A 100 3.11 -14.78 -3.12
C THR A 100 2.78 -16.25 -2.98
N VAL A 101 3.70 -17.02 -2.40
CA VAL A 101 3.51 -18.44 -2.09
C VAL A 101 3.72 -18.70 -0.60
N PRO A 102 2.99 -19.63 0.03
CA PRO A 102 3.24 -20.00 1.43
C PRO A 102 4.69 -20.49 1.61
N ALA A 103 5.36 -20.05 2.68
CA ALA A 103 6.76 -20.43 2.95
C ALA A 103 6.96 -21.95 3.00
N SER A 104 5.97 -22.69 3.51
CA SER A 104 5.99 -24.16 3.56
C SER A 104 6.09 -24.79 2.17
N PHE A 105 5.45 -24.19 1.16
CA PHE A 105 5.55 -24.64 -0.22
C PHE A 105 6.96 -24.41 -0.76
N MET A 106 7.53 -23.22 -0.54
CA MET A 106 8.88 -22.89 -0.98
C MET A 106 9.94 -23.79 -0.33
N ILE A 107 9.84 -24.05 0.98
CA ILE A 107 10.74 -24.95 1.70
C ILE A 107 10.68 -26.37 1.12
N ARG A 108 9.48 -26.89 0.84
CA ARG A 108 9.29 -28.21 0.23
C ARG A 108 9.86 -28.27 -1.19
N MET A 109 9.64 -27.23 -1.99
CA MET A 109 10.18 -27.13 -3.34
C MET A 109 11.71 -27.14 -3.31
N LEU A 110 12.33 -26.32 -2.46
CA LEU A 110 13.79 -26.27 -2.28
C LEU A 110 14.35 -27.61 -1.76
N ALA A 111 13.64 -28.28 -0.85
CA ALA A 111 14.02 -29.61 -0.37
C ALA A 111 13.99 -30.66 -1.50
N CYS A 112 12.94 -30.69 -2.31
CA CYS A 112 12.85 -31.55 -3.49
C CYS A 112 13.99 -31.28 -4.49
N LEU A 113 14.24 -30.01 -4.82
CA LEU A 113 15.32 -29.62 -5.73
C LEU A 113 16.71 -30.06 -5.21
N ASN A 114 16.95 -29.90 -3.91
CA ASN A 114 18.19 -30.37 -3.28
C ASN A 114 18.34 -31.89 -3.30
N GLN A 115 17.26 -32.64 -3.10
CA GLN A 115 17.27 -34.11 -3.22
C GLN A 115 17.55 -34.56 -4.65
N ILE A 116 16.92 -33.94 -5.65
CA ILE A 116 17.18 -34.22 -7.07
C ILE A 116 18.66 -33.94 -7.41
N ARG A 117 19.20 -32.82 -6.94
CA ARG A 117 20.60 -32.46 -7.15
C ARG A 117 21.56 -33.47 -6.51
N ARG A 118 21.29 -33.95 -5.29
CA ARG A 118 22.11 -34.98 -4.61
C ARG A 118 21.99 -36.36 -5.25
N GLY A 119 20.81 -36.71 -5.75
CA GLY A 119 20.58 -37.97 -6.47
C GLY A 119 21.36 -38.07 -7.79
N LYS A 120 21.60 -36.95 -8.48
CA LYS A 120 22.42 -36.91 -9.71
C LYS A 120 23.93 -37.05 -9.49
N THR A 121 24.43 -36.81 -8.28
CA THR A 121 25.87 -36.93 -7.95
C THR A 121 26.31 -38.35 -7.56
N ASN A 122 25.38 -39.28 -7.33
CA ASN A 122 25.69 -40.64 -6.85
C ASN A 122 25.55 -41.74 -7.94
N THR A 123 25.40 -41.36 -9.21
CA THR A 123 25.25 -42.30 -10.35
C THR A 123 26.42 -42.28 -11.35
N LEU A 124 27.63 -41.97 -10.87
CA LEU A 124 28.91 -42.23 -11.56
C LEU A 124 29.76 -43.16 -10.69
#